data_AF-A0AAJ0HGJ5-F1
#
_entry.id   AF-A0AAJ0HGJ5-F1
#
_cell.length_a   1.000
_cell.length_b   1.000
_cell.length_c   1.000
_cell.angle_alpha   90.00
_cell.angle_beta   90.00
_cell.angle_gamma   90.00
#
_symmetry.space_group_name_H-M   'P 1'
#
loop_
_entity.id
_entity.type
_entity.pdbx_description
1 polymer ?
#
loop_
_entity_poly.entity_id
_entity_poly.type
_entity_poly.pdbx_seq_one_letter_code
_entity_poly.pdbx_strand_id
1 'polypeptide(L)'
;MSIFATLGSGKYEYRITVLHSAPPNIAEVLIYSGAEPDSLDEKGRTPLSWMLEFPQELVMMKGKPDDWDCTHRYWMCRLFVRAGAILPYAMKKVWGRALVEFEREGFDVEFSAVKLRARAN
;
A
#
# COMPACT_ATOMS: atom_id res chain seq x y z
N MET A 1 6.88 -13.12 -9.19
CA MET A 1 5.92 -14.20 -8.84
C MET A 1 5.07 -13.66 -7.69
N SER A 2 3.75 -13.51 -7.83
CA SER A 2 2.93 -12.92 -6.76
C SER A 2 2.49 -14.02 -5.78
N ILE A 3 2.94 -13.92 -4.53
CA ILE A 3 2.52 -14.82 -3.44
C ILE A 3 1.22 -14.25 -2.86
N PHE A 4 0.14 -15.03 -3.00
CA PHE A 4 -1.17 -14.68 -2.45
C PHE A 4 -1.31 -15.22 -1.03
N ALA A 5 -1.99 -14.45 -0.18
CA ALA A 5 -2.40 -14.83 1.16
C ALA A 5 -3.92 -14.64 1.28
N THR A 6 -4.54 -15.47 2.10
CA THR A 6 -5.97 -15.37 2.40
C THR A 6 -6.14 -14.78 3.79
N LEU A 7 -6.87 -13.67 3.90
CA LEU A 7 -7.30 -13.11 5.17
C LEU A 7 -8.75 -13.51 5.44
N GLY A 8 -9.01 -14.17 6.57
CA GLY A 8 -10.36 -14.49 7.05
C GLY A 8 -10.67 -15.99 7.16
N SER A 9 -11.85 -16.32 7.69
CA SER A 9 -12.36 -17.69 7.80
C SER A 9 -13.88 -17.71 7.56
N GLY A 10 -14.36 -18.57 6.65
CA GLY A 10 -15.79 -18.72 6.36
C GLY A 10 -16.32 -17.77 5.28
N LYS A 11 -17.46 -17.10 5.51
CA LYS A 11 -18.15 -16.23 4.52
C LYS A 11 -17.41 -14.94 4.13
N TYR A 12 -16.32 -14.62 4.82
CA TYR A 12 -15.54 -13.40 4.63
C TYR A 12 -14.08 -13.79 4.34
N GLU A 13 -13.88 -14.42 3.20
CA GLU A 13 -12.56 -14.73 2.66
C GLU A 13 -12.10 -13.53 1.83
N TYR A 14 -10.96 -12.94 2.19
CA TYR A 14 -10.40 -11.77 1.52
C TYR A 14 -9.01 -12.13 0.97
N ARG A 15 -8.89 -12.29 -0.35
CA ARG A 15 -7.63 -12.66 -1.00
C ARG A 15 -6.77 -11.42 -1.24
N ILE A 16 -5.58 -11.45 -0.65
CA ILE A 16 -4.59 -10.38 -0.73
C ILE A 16 -3.25 -10.92 -1.23
N THR A 17 -2.32 -10.02 -1.52
CA THR A 17 -0.91 -10.41 -1.66
C THR A 17 -0.17 -10.17 -0.35
N VAL A 18 0.94 -10.87 -0.16
CA VAL A 18 1.80 -10.69 1.02
C VAL A 18 2.22 -9.23 1.24
N LEU A 19 2.34 -8.42 0.19
CA LEU A 19 2.69 -7.00 0.28
C LEU A 19 1.58 -6.12 0.90
N HIS A 20 0.33 -6.58 0.91
CA HIS A 20 -0.78 -5.82 1.51
C HIS A 20 -0.78 -5.87 3.05
N SER A 21 -0.15 -6.89 3.63
CA SER A 21 -0.10 -7.10 5.09
C SER A 21 1.31 -7.22 5.65
N ALA A 22 2.34 -7.08 4.82
CA ALA A 22 3.73 -7.16 5.27
C ALA A 22 4.15 -5.88 5.99
N PRO A 23 4.89 -5.98 7.11
CA PRO A 23 5.54 -4.82 7.70
C PRO A 23 6.68 -4.31 6.78
N PRO A 24 7.11 -3.04 6.93
CA PRO A 24 8.05 -2.39 6.00
C PRO A 24 9.35 -3.17 5.73
N ASN A 25 9.94 -3.74 6.78
CA ASN A 25 11.17 -4.54 6.69
C ASN A 25 10.97 -5.83 5.88
N ILE A 26 9.82 -6.49 6.02
CA ILE A 26 9.50 -7.71 5.25
C ILE A 26 9.13 -7.33 3.82
N ALA A 27 8.36 -6.26 3.63
CA ALA A 27 8.00 -5.75 2.31
C ALA A 27 9.25 -5.40 1.49
N GLU A 28 10.28 -4.82 2.11
CA GLU A 28 11.55 -4.49 1.46
C GLU A 28 12.26 -5.75 0.95
N VAL A 29 12.38 -6.78 1.79
CA VAL A 29 12.97 -8.06 1.39
C VAL A 29 12.17 -8.73 0.27
N LEU A 30 10.83 -8.69 0.35
CA LEU A 30 9.96 -9.27 -0.67
C LEU A 30 10.14 -8.58 -2.02
N ILE A 31 10.14 -7.24 -2.03
CA ILE A 31 10.35 -6.45 -3.25
C ILE A 31 11.75 -6.72 -3.82
N TYR A 32 12.79 -6.76 -2.98
CA TYR A 32 14.15 -7.10 -3.41
C TYR A 32 14.24 -8.52 -4.00
N SER A 33 13.41 -9.43 -3.50
CA SER A 33 13.30 -10.81 -4.01
C SER A 33 12.43 -10.94 -5.27
N GLY A 34 11.96 -9.83 -5.85
CA GLY A 34 11.15 -9.82 -7.07
C GLY A 34 9.64 -9.92 -6.86
N ALA A 35 9.14 -9.55 -5.67
CA ALA A 35 7.71 -9.36 -5.47
C ALA A 35 7.22 -8.14 -6.27
N GLU A 36 6.10 -8.31 -6.97
CA GLU A 36 5.50 -7.27 -7.81
C GLU A 36 4.76 -6.24 -6.93
N PRO A 37 5.25 -4.98 -6.83
CA PRO A 37 4.66 -3.96 -5.95
C PRO A 37 3.25 -3.54 -6.36
N ASP A 38 2.86 -3.73 -7.63
CA ASP A 38 1.52 -3.42 -8.14
C ASP A 38 0.57 -4.63 -8.15
N SER A 39 0.92 -5.69 -7.40
CA SER A 39 0.06 -6.87 -7.30
C SER A 39 -1.31 -6.52 -6.75
N LEU A 40 -2.38 -7.01 -7.37
CA LEU A 40 -3.75 -6.63 -6.99
C LEU A 40 -4.33 -7.59 -5.93
N ASP A 41 -5.10 -7.04 -5.00
CA ASP A 41 -6.04 -7.81 -4.18
C ASP A 41 -7.28 -8.25 -4.99
N GLU A 42 -8.19 -9.00 -4.37
CA GLU A 42 -9.44 -9.46 -5.01
C GLU A 42 -10.38 -8.35 -5.49
N LYS A 43 -10.21 -7.11 -5.02
CA LYS A 43 -10.97 -5.94 -5.45
C LYS A 43 -10.21 -5.03 -6.41
N GLY A 44 -9.06 -5.48 -6.90
CA GLY A 44 -8.26 -4.72 -7.86
C GLY A 44 -7.49 -3.56 -7.22
N ARG A 45 -7.23 -3.60 -5.92
CA ARG A 45 -6.46 -2.58 -5.18
C ARG A 45 -5.00 -3.01 -5.07
N THR A 46 -4.09 -2.06 -5.18
CA THR A 46 -2.65 -2.28 -4.98
C THR A 46 -2.27 -2.13 -3.50
N PRO A 47 -1.11 -2.66 -3.07
CA PRO A 47 -0.55 -2.40 -1.74
C PRO A 47 -0.43 -0.90 -1.46
N LEU A 48 -0.02 -0.12 -2.45
CA LEU A 48 0.04 1.35 -2.33
C LEU A 48 -1.35 1.96 -2.09
N SER A 49 -2.39 1.49 -2.78
CA SER A 49 -3.78 1.94 -2.53
C SER A 49 -4.22 1.66 -1.09
N TRP A 50 -3.84 0.52 -0.53
CA TRP A 50 -4.16 0.20 0.86
C TRP A 50 -3.50 1.17 1.84
N MET A 51 -2.23 1.52 1.61
CA MET A 51 -1.51 2.47 2.48
C MET A 51 -2.16 3.85 2.51
N LEU A 52 -2.83 4.25 1.44
CA LEU A 52 -3.51 5.54 1.37
C LEU A 52 -4.91 5.47 1.96
N GLU A 53 -5.65 4.42 1.64
CA GLU A 53 -6.99 4.17 2.14
C GLU A 53 -7.10 2.71 2.55
N PHE A 54 -7.07 2.48 3.87
CA PHE A 54 -7.22 1.12 4.40
C PHE A 54 -8.61 0.59 4.05
N PRO A 55 -8.73 -0.64 3.51
CA PRO A 55 -10.00 -1.25 3.17
C PRO A 55 -11.01 -1.20 4.32
N GLN A 56 -12.13 -0.52 4.11
CA GLN A 56 -13.19 -0.40 5.12
C GLN A 56 -13.75 -1.76 5.52
N GLU A 57 -13.75 -2.72 4.58
CA GLU A 57 -14.20 -4.09 4.83
C GLU A 57 -13.31 -4.78 5.88
N LEU A 58 -12.01 -4.47 5.88
CA LEU A 58 -11.07 -5.01 6.85
C LEU A 58 -11.11 -4.25 8.17
N VAL A 59 -11.40 -2.94 8.15
CA VAL A 59 -11.67 -2.19 9.38
C VAL A 59 -12.83 -2.83 10.14
N MET A 60 -13.92 -3.17 9.44
CA MET A 60 -15.09 -3.78 10.06
C MET A 60 -14.83 -5.22 10.55
N MET A 61 -13.95 -5.97 9.88
CA MET A 61 -13.67 -7.37 10.23
C MET A 61 -12.59 -7.54 11.31
N LYS A 62 -11.49 -6.80 11.20
CA LYS A 62 -10.28 -6.98 12.03
C LYS A 62 -9.87 -5.72 12.80
N GLY A 63 -10.50 -4.58 12.54
CA GLY A 63 -9.97 -3.28 12.93
C GLY A 63 -8.82 -2.87 12.01
N LYS A 64 -8.38 -1.61 12.16
CA LYS A 64 -7.09 -1.21 11.58
C LYS A 64 -5.97 -1.93 12.36
N PRO A 65 -4.85 -2.28 11.71
CA PRO A 65 -3.67 -2.74 12.42
C PRO A 65 -3.29 -1.75 13.53
N ASP A 66 -2.85 -2.25 14.69
CA ASP A 66 -2.43 -1.40 15.81
C ASP A 66 -1.25 -0.48 15.42
N ASP A 67 -0.44 -0.91 14.46
CA ASP A 67 0.69 -0.18 13.88
C ASP A 67 0.32 0.63 12.62
N TRP A 68 -0.98 0.77 12.30
CA TRP A 68 -1.45 1.60 11.19
C TRP A 68 -1.39 3.10 11.54
N ASP A 69 -0.19 3.62 11.67
CA ASP A 69 0.07 5.03 11.97
C ASP A 69 0.61 5.80 10.74
N CYS A 70 0.97 7.06 10.94
CA CYS A 70 1.58 7.87 9.89
C CYS A 70 2.94 7.31 9.44
N THR A 71 3.73 6.81 10.39
CA THR A 71 5.07 6.25 10.18
C THR A 71 5.02 5.01 9.28
N HIS A 72 4.19 4.01 9.60
CA HIS A 72 4.01 2.81 8.82
C HIS A 72 3.58 3.13 7.39
N ARG A 73 2.57 3.99 7.24
CA ARG A 73 2.08 4.42 5.91
C ARG A 73 3.17 5.12 5.12
N TYR A 74 3.92 6.03 5.73
CA TYR A 74 5.01 6.74 5.09
C TYR A 74 6.07 5.75 4.55
N TRP A 75 6.57 4.84 5.41
CA TRP A 75 7.63 3.91 5.02
C TRP A 75 7.19 2.96 3.91
N MET A 76 5.97 2.44 4.00
CA MET A 76 5.41 1.58 2.94
C MET A 76 5.23 2.36 1.64
N CYS A 77 4.65 3.56 1.68
CA CYS A 77 4.48 4.40 0.49
C CYS A 77 5.83 4.72 -0.17
N ARG A 78 6.82 5.10 0.63
CA ARG A 78 8.19 5.37 0.16
C ARG A 78 8.81 4.15 -0.49
N LEU A 79 8.67 2.99 0.13
CA LEU A 79 9.19 1.73 -0.40
C LEU A 79 8.54 1.39 -1.75
N PHE A 80 7.21 1.46 -1.85
CA PHE A 80 6.50 1.16 -3.09
C PHE A 80 6.85 2.14 -4.21
N VAL A 81 6.89 3.44 -3.94
CA VAL A 81 7.26 4.45 -4.95
C VAL A 81 8.70 4.22 -5.43
N ARG A 82 9.64 3.89 -4.54
CA ARG A 82 11.03 3.56 -4.91
C ARG A 82 11.13 2.26 -5.71
N ALA A 83 10.23 1.31 -5.45
CA ALA A 83 10.10 0.07 -6.22
C ALA A 83 9.45 0.28 -7.59
N GLY A 84 8.99 1.50 -7.91
CA GLY A 84 8.35 1.84 -9.17
C GLY A 84 6.85 1.55 -9.22
N ALA A 85 6.20 1.40 -8.05
CA ALA A 85 4.76 1.18 -7.97
C ALA A 85 3.96 2.30 -8.64
N ILE A 86 2.86 1.92 -9.27
CA ILE A 86 1.96 2.83 -9.96
C ILE A 86 0.85 3.27 -9.01
N LEU A 87 0.67 4.59 -8.89
CA LEU A 87 -0.50 5.14 -8.22
C LEU A 87 -1.70 5.16 -9.18
N PRO A 88 -2.83 4.51 -8.83
CA PRO A 88 -4.06 4.65 -9.60
C PRO A 88 -4.51 6.12 -9.67
N TYR A 89 -5.02 6.56 -10.82
CA TYR A 89 -5.45 7.95 -11.00
C TYR A 89 -6.48 8.41 -9.94
N ALA A 90 -7.40 7.52 -9.57
CA ALA A 90 -8.39 7.77 -8.52
C ALA A 90 -7.75 8.13 -7.17
N MET A 91 -6.56 7.60 -6.89
CA MET A 91 -5.83 7.82 -5.63
C MET A 91 -4.99 9.11 -5.65
N LYS A 92 -4.88 9.84 -6.78
CA LYS A 92 -4.06 11.05 -6.88
C LYS A 92 -4.41 12.13 -5.85
N LYS A 93 -5.70 12.34 -5.61
CA LYS A 93 -6.16 13.31 -4.58
C LYS A 93 -5.83 12.84 -3.16
N VAL A 94 -5.95 11.54 -2.91
CA VAL A 94 -5.65 10.92 -1.61
C VAL A 94 -4.15 10.99 -1.32
N TRP A 95 -3.33 10.68 -2.33
CA TRP A 95 -1.89 10.80 -2.31
C TRP A 95 -1.44 12.20 -1.91
N GLY A 96 -1.99 13.25 -2.55
CA GLY A 96 -1.67 14.63 -2.17
C GLY A 96 -1.97 14.95 -0.71
N ARG A 97 -3.08 14.44 -0.14
CA ARG A 97 -3.39 14.62 1.29
C ARG A 97 -2.42 13.84 2.18
N ALA A 98 -2.05 12.63 1.79
CA ALA A 98 -1.07 11.81 2.53
C ALA A 98 0.30 12.48 2.56
N LEU A 99 0.76 13.08 1.45
CA LEU A 99 2.02 13.82 1.41
C LEU A 99 2.04 15.02 2.37
N VAL A 100 0.96 15.81 2.38
CA VAL A 100 0.83 16.94 3.32
C VAL A 100 0.84 16.45 4.77
N GLU A 101 0.19 15.31 5.04
CA GLU A 101 0.24 14.67 6.35
C GLU A 101 1.65 14.23 6.72
N PHE A 102 2.37 13.54 5.82
CA PHE A 102 3.74 13.08 6.04
C PHE A 102 4.70 14.23 6.30
N GLU A 103 4.62 15.29 5.49
CA GLU A 103 5.45 16.49 5.65
C GLU A 103 5.19 17.18 7.00
N ARG A 104 3.92 17.26 7.42
CA ARG A 104 3.55 17.84 8.73
C ARG A 104 4.11 17.04 9.92
N GLU A 105 4.20 15.71 9.79
CA GLU A 105 4.84 14.85 10.79
C GLU A 105 6.39 14.85 10.69
N GLY A 106 6.97 15.65 9.78
CA GLY A 106 8.42 15.82 9.64
C GLY A 106 9.10 14.80 8.72
N PHE A 107 8.34 14.06 7.92
CA PHE A 107 8.90 13.11 6.96
C PHE A 107 9.29 13.78 5.63
N ASP A 108 10.37 13.29 5.01
CA ASP A 108 10.83 13.74 3.70
C ASP A 108 9.95 13.18 2.57
N VAL A 109 9.28 14.08 1.85
CA VAL A 109 8.38 13.74 0.73
C VAL A 109 9.00 13.94 -0.65
N GLU A 110 10.32 14.20 -0.75
CA GLU A 110 11.04 14.34 -2.04
C GLU A 110 10.86 13.12 -2.95
N PHE A 111 10.72 11.92 -2.37
CA PHE A 111 10.48 10.68 -3.13
C PHE A 111 9.19 10.70 -3.96
N SER A 112 8.24 11.58 -3.63
CA SER A 112 6.97 11.74 -4.34
C SER A 112 7.12 12.36 -5.74
N ALA A 113 8.27 12.98 -6.03
CA ALA A 113 8.59 13.56 -7.33
C ALA A 113 8.83 12.51 -8.44
N VAL A 114 8.97 11.23 -8.08
CA VAL A 114 9.05 10.13 -9.06
C VAL A 114 7.74 10.09 -9.82
N LYS A 115 7.79 10.51 -11.10
CA LYS A 115 6.64 10.56 -12.02
C LYS A 115 5.83 9.27 -11.92
N LEU A 116 4.71 9.35 -11.22
CA LEU A 116 3.65 8.36 -11.22
C LEU A 116 3.23 8.17 -12.67
N ARG A 117 3.73 7.12 -13.33
CA ARG A 117 3.35 6.81 -14.70
C ARG A 117 1.88 6.46 -14.67
N ALA A 118 1.04 7.35 -15.18
CA ALA A 118 -0.37 7.08 -15.36
C ALA A 118 -0.49 5.84 -16.26
N ARG A 119 -0.98 4.73 -15.68
CA ARG A 119 -1.43 3.60 -16.49
C ARG A 119 -2.61 4.13 -17.29
N ALA A 120 -2.42 4.34 -18.60
CA ALA A 120 -3.52 4.56 -19.52
C ALA A 120 -4.37 3.28 -19.45
N ASN A 121 -5.62 3.46 -19.06
CA ASN A 121 -6.61 2.39 -19.00
C ASN A 121 -6.92 1.88 -20.41
#